data_AF-A0A059LCE9-F1
#
_entry.id   AF-A0A059LCE9-F1
#
_cell.length_a   1.000
_cell.length_b   1.000
_cell.length_c   1.000
_cell.angle_alpha   90.00
_cell.angle_beta   90.00
_cell.angle_gamma   90.00
#
_symmetry.space_group_name_H-M   'P 1'
#
loop_
_entity.id
_entity.type
_entity.pdbx_description
1 polymer ?
#
loop_
_entity_poly.entity_id
_entity_poly.type
_entity_poly.pdbx_seq_one_letter_code
_entity_poly.pdbx_strand_id
1 'polypeptide(L)' 'MPTPDPLALYSVRIVGPVTDHTKLEVDPEGLSILRSIQGEVAPVVVIGPYRSGKSFLLNQLMNVTCGAAC' A
#
# COMPACT_ATOMS: atom_id res chain seq x y z
N MET A 1 -13.28 -10.33 19.06
CA MET A 1 -12.32 -9.35 18.53
C MET A 1 -11.96 -9.78 17.12
N PRO A 2 -12.12 -8.95 16.07
CA PRO A 2 -11.50 -9.27 14.79
C PRO A 2 -9.98 -9.22 15.01
N THR A 3 -9.31 -10.33 14.70
CA THR A 3 -7.84 -10.37 14.63
C THR A 3 -7.40 -9.40 13.54
N PRO A 4 -6.39 -8.54 13.78
CA PRO A 4 -5.83 -7.74 12.71
C PRO A 4 -5.34 -8.68 11.61
N ASP A 5 -5.75 -8.44 10.37
CA ASP A 5 -5.27 -9.23 9.25
C ASP A 5 -3.74 -9.16 9.21
N PRO A 6 -3.03 -10.30 9.14
CA PRO A 6 -1.56 -10.33 9.05
C PRO A 6 -1.02 -9.57 7.82
N LEU A 7 -1.93 -9.17 6.93
CA LEU A 7 -1.66 -8.35 5.76
C LEU A 7 -1.44 -6.86 6.06
N ALA A 8 -1.86 -6.39 7.23
CA ALA A 8 -1.72 -4.99 7.64
C ALA A 8 -0.26 -4.53 7.82
N LEU A 9 0.70 -5.46 7.81
CA LEU A 9 2.13 -5.16 7.90
C LEU A 9 2.84 -5.07 6.54
N TYR A 10 2.17 -5.31 5.42
CA TYR A 10 2.80 -5.26 4.10
C TYR A 10 2.11 -4.30 3.13
N SER A 11 2.86 -3.85 2.12
CA SER A 11 2.35 -2.98 1.05
C SER A 11 1.51 -3.78 0.07
N VAL A 12 0.24 -3.42 -0.08
CA VAL A 12 -0.70 -4.03 -1.03
C VAL A 12 -0.73 -3.21 -2.32
N ARG A 13 -0.77 -3.88 -3.49
CA ARG A 13 -1.05 -3.22 -4.77
C ARG A 13 -2.56 -3.06 -4.93
N ILE A 14 -3.00 -1.85 -5.23
CA ILE A 14 -4.43 -1.55 -5.51
C ILE A 14 -4.66 -1.33 -7.00
N VAL A 15 -3.66 -0.82 -7.71
CA VAL A 15 -3.71 -0.54 -9.15
C VAL A 15 -2.35 -0.88 -9.75
N GLY A 16 -2.35 -1.34 -11.00
CA GLY A 16 -1.18 -1.12 -11.83
C GLY A 16 -1.42 -1.43 -13.29
N PRO A 17 -0.36 -1.55 -14.10
CA PRO A 17 -0.51 -1.68 -15.54
C PRO A 17 -1.06 -3.04 -15.93
N VAL A 18 -1.91 -3.04 -16.97
CA VAL A 18 -2.17 -4.25 -17.78
C VAL A 18 -0.87 -4.67 -18.50
N THR A 19 -0.81 -5.89 -19.03
CA THR A 19 0.39 -6.45 -19.69
C THR A 19 1.04 -5.54 -20.73
N ASP A 20 0.23 -4.79 -21.48
CA ASP A 20 0.73 -3.89 -22.53
C ASP A 20 1.12 -2.49 -22.00
N HIS A 21 1.02 -2.25 -20.69
CA HIS A 21 1.29 -0.97 -20.02
C HIS A 21 0.52 0.25 -20.56
N THR A 22 -0.51 0.03 -21.39
CA THR A 22 -1.33 1.08 -22.01
C THR A 22 -2.51 1.51 -21.15
N LYS A 23 -2.91 0.68 -20.18
CA LYS A 23 -4.05 0.90 -19.29
C LYS A 23 -3.70 0.50 -17.87
N LEU A 24 -4.52 0.99 -16.94
CA LEU A 24 -4.48 0.60 -15.55
C LEU A 24 -5.63 -0.38 -15.28
N GLU A 25 -5.33 -1.39 -14.48
CA GLU A 25 -6.31 -2.31 -13.91
C GLU A 25 -6.31 -2.21 -12.39
N VAL A 26 -7.50 -2.39 -11.81
CA VAL A 26 -7.66 -2.47 -10.36
C VAL A 26 -7.35 -3.89 -9.93
N ASP A 27 -6.52 -4.01 -8.91
CA ASP A 27 -6.21 -5.30 -8.30
C ASP A 27 -7.41 -5.73 -7.42
N PRO A 28 -8.08 -6.86 -7.73
CA PRO A 28 -9.25 -7.30 -6.99
C PRO A 28 -8.91 -7.64 -5.52
N GLU A 29 -7.69 -8.12 -5.24
CA GLU A 29 -7.26 -8.41 -3.87
C GLU A 29 -7.13 -7.12 -3.07
N GLY A 30 -6.40 -6.14 -3.61
CA GLY A 30 -6.24 -4.83 -2.99
C GLY A 30 -7.56 -4.10 -2.77
N LEU A 31 -8.49 -4.20 -3.72
CA LEU A 31 -9.83 -3.63 -3.59
C LEU A 31 -10.66 -4.31 -2.49
N SER A 32 -10.51 -5.63 -2.30
CA SER A 32 -11.24 -6.35 -1.26
C SER A 32 -10.81 -5.93 0.14
N ILE A 33 -9.51 -5.68 0.33
CA ILE A 33 -8.93 -5.16 1.59
C ILE A 33 -9.45 -3.74 1.86
N LEU A 34 -9.45 -2.85 0.86
CA LEU A 34 -10.00 -1.50 1.06
C LEU A 34 -11.49 -1.51 1.47
N ARG A 35 -12.26 -2.47 0.96
CA ARG A 35 -13.69 -2.63 1.29
C ARG A 35 -13.94 -3.19 2.70
N SER A 36 -12.95 -3.86 3.30
CA SER A 36 -13.09 -4.41 4.66
C SER A 36 -12.84 -3.37 5.76
N ILE A 37 -12.20 -2.23 5.42
CA ILE A 37 -11.95 -1.13 6.36
C ILE A 37 -13.28 -0.51 6.78
N GLN A 38 -13.53 -0.47 8.09
CA GLN A 38 -14.74 0.14 8.68
C GLN A 38 -14.42 1.51 9.26
N GLY A 39 -15.36 2.45 9.15
CA GLY A 39 -15.22 3.81 9.70
C GLY A 39 -14.77 4.84 8.67
N GLU A 40 -14.41 6.03 9.16
CA GLU A 40 -13.94 7.13 8.32
C GLU A 40 -12.49 6.91 7.89
N VAL A 41 -12.20 7.14 6.61
CA VAL A 41 -10.88 6.93 6.02
C VAL A 41 -10.28 8.27 5.60
N ALA A 42 -9.07 8.55 6.07
CA ALA A 42 -8.28 9.71 5.65
C ALA A 42 -7.09 9.24 4.79
N PRO A 43 -7.11 9.43 3.45
CA PRO A 43 -6.02 9.00 2.58
C PRO A 43 -4.81 9.92 2.69
N VAL A 44 -3.61 9.34 2.85
CA VAL A 44 -2.32 10.03 2.80
C VAL A 44 -1.54 9.50 1.59
N VAL A 45 -1.07 10.40 0.72
CA VAL A 45 -0.45 10.02 -0.56
C VAL A 45 0.92 10.68 -0.72
N VAL A 46 1.90 9.91 -1.19
CA VAL A 46 3.24 10.40 -1.55
C VAL A 46 3.47 10.17 -3.04
N ILE A 47 3.67 11.24 -3.81
CA ILE A 47 3.88 11.21 -5.27
C ILE A 47 5.28 11.73 -5.60
N GLY A 48 5.96 11.10 -6.57
CA GLY A 48 7.27 11.53 -7.03
C GLY A 48 7.97 10.53 -7.95
N PRO A 49 9.08 10.93 -8.61
CA PRO A 49 9.81 10.11 -9.58
C PRO A 49 10.22 8.74 -9.04
N TYR A 50 10.39 7.76 -9.92
CA TYR A 50 10.91 6.45 -9.52
C TYR A 50 12.25 6.61 -8.77
N ARG A 51 12.42 5.87 -7.66
CA ARG A 51 13.60 5.94 -6.77
C ARG A 51 13.81 7.26 -6.02
N SER A 52 12.77 8.09 -5.84
CA SER A 52 12.84 9.32 -5.02
C SER A 52 12.68 9.11 -3.49
N GLY A 53 12.79 7.89 -2.97
CA GLY A 53 12.65 7.62 -1.53
C GLY A 53 11.22 7.57 -0.96
N LYS A 54 10.18 7.44 -1.81
CA LYS A 54 8.77 7.40 -1.36
C LYS A 54 8.48 6.31 -0.33
N SER A 55 8.94 5.08 -0.58
CA SER A 55 8.76 3.96 0.36
C SER A 55 9.46 4.21 1.69
N PHE A 56 10.63 4.86 1.68
CA PHE A 56 11.32 5.24 2.91
C PHE A 56 10.47 6.21 3.74
N LEU A 57 9.94 7.27 3.13
CA LEU A 57 9.08 8.23 3.83
C LEU A 57 7.81 7.58 4.40
N LEU A 58 7.13 6.73 3.61
CA LEU A 58 5.93 6.01 4.07
C LEU A 58 6.24 5.06 5.24
N ASN A 59 7.37 4.35 5.19
CA ASN A 59 7.79 3.48 6.29
C ASN A 59 8.06 4.26 7.58
N GLN A 60 8.69 5.45 7.48
CA GLN A 60 8.88 6.32 8.65
C GLN A 60 7.55 6.80 9.23
N LEU A 61 6.56 7.16 8.40
CA LEU A 61 5.21 7.54 8.85
C LEU A 61 4.48 6.40 9.57
N MET A 62 4.68 5.15 9.11
CA MET A 62 4.09 3.96 9.72
C MET A 62 4.90 3.45 10.93
N ASN A 63 5.99 4.14 11.31
CA ASN A 63 6.94 3.69 12.33
C ASN A 63 7.48 2.28 12.09
N VAL A 64 7.53 1.85 10.82
CA VAL A 64 8.14 0.60 10.38
C VAL A 64 9.62 0.89 10.18
N THR A 65 10.44 0.54 11.17
CA THR A 65 11.89 0.62 11.04
C THR A 65 12.40 -0.59 10.28
N CYS A 66 13.37 -0.37 9.39
CA CYS A 66 14.13 -1.49 8.84
C CYS A 66 14.93 -2.14 9.98
N GLY A 67 14.38 -3.21 10.56
CA GLY A 67 15.17 -4.17 11.34
C GLY A 67 16.25 -4.78 10.45
N ALA A 68 17.35 -5.24 11.05
CA ALA A 68 18.59 -5.67 10.42
C ALA A 68 18.44 -6.77 9.33
N ALA A 69 17.98 -6.38 8.14
CA ALA A 69 18.05 -7.09 6.86
C ALA A 69 17.49 -6.14 5.76
N CYS A 70 18.26 -5.10 5.45
CA CYS A 70 18.17 -4.40 4.16
C CYS A 70 19.13 -5.06 3.17
#